data_AF-A0A9D5JZI5-F1
#
_entry.id   AF-A0A9D5JZI5-F1
#
_cell.length_a   1.000
_cell.length_b   1.000
_cell.length_c   1.000
_cell.angle_alpha   90.00
_cell.angle_beta   90.00
_cell.angle_gamma   90.00
#
_symmetry.space_group_name_H-M   'P 1'
#
loop_
_entity.id
_entity.type
_entity.pdbx_description
1 polymer ?
#
loop_
_entity_poly.entity_id
_entity_poly.type
_entity_poly.pdbx_seq_one_letter_code
_entity_poly.pdbx_strand_id
1 'polypeptide(L)'
;MEQQTESAISLIFAALQFAAHKHQNQRRKNETASPYINHLIAVSSTLWDVGHIRDIDTIVAGILHDTIEDTDTSPHELEAQFGPKIRAIVEEVTDNKQLPKQERKRLQIEHAGQASLEARHVKLADKICNVSDLIESPPA
;
A
#
# COMPACT_ATOMS: atom_id res chain seq x y z
N MET A 1 19.69 19.56 1.82
CA MET A 1 18.56 19.24 2.72
C MET A 1 17.25 19.75 2.16
N GLU A 2 17.10 21.06 1.96
CA GLU A 2 15.83 21.67 1.49
C GLU A 2 15.30 21.06 0.18
N GLN A 3 16.18 20.91 -0.83
CA GLN A 3 15.84 20.31 -2.13
C GLN A 3 15.49 18.82 -2.07
N GLN A 4 16.05 18.06 -1.12
CA GLN A 4 15.72 16.65 -0.91
C GLN A 4 14.36 16.50 -0.22
N THR A 5 14.06 17.38 0.74
CA THR A 5 12.75 17.43 1.39
C THR A 5 11.66 17.82 0.40
N GLU A 6 11.91 18.82 -0.45
CA GLU A 6 10.99 19.22 -1.51
C GLU A 6 10.71 18.06 -2.47
N SER A 7 11.76 17.36 -2.94
CA SER A 7 11.61 16.18 -3.79
C SER A 7 10.81 15.05 -3.13
N ALA A 8 10.99 14.82 -1.83
CA ALA A 8 10.25 13.79 -1.09
C ALA A 8 8.76 14.15 -0.97
N ILE A 9 8.46 15.41 -0.66
CA ILE A 9 7.08 15.90 -0.56
C ILE A 9 6.38 15.80 -1.93
N SER A 10 7.06 16.18 -3.02
CA SER A 10 6.52 16.04 -4.37
C SER A 10 6.19 14.59 -4.71
N LEU A 11 7.06 13.64 -4.35
CA LEU A 11 6.86 12.22 -4.60
C LEU A 11 5.65 11.67 -3.83
N ILE A 12 5.49 12.06 -2.56
CA ILE A 12 4.33 11.68 -1.73
C ILE A 12 3.03 12.22 -2.33
N PHE A 13 2.99 13.48 -2.73
CA PHE A 13 1.78 14.05 -3.34
C PHE A 13 1.44 13.40 -4.68
N ALA A 14 2.44 13.10 -5.51
CA ALA A 14 2.23 12.36 -6.76
C ALA A 14 1.61 10.98 -6.48
N ALA A 15 2.12 10.27 -5.48
CA ALA A 15 1.59 8.96 -5.09
C ALA A 15 0.15 9.04 -4.57
N LEU A 16 -0.15 10.02 -3.70
CA LEU A 16 -1.51 10.24 -3.20
C LEU A 16 -2.50 10.56 -4.32
N GLN A 17 -2.11 11.43 -5.26
CA GLN A 17 -2.94 11.78 -6.40
C GLN A 17 -3.20 10.56 -7.29
N PHE A 18 -2.16 9.78 -7.58
CA PHE A 18 -2.26 8.56 -8.38
C PHE A 18 -3.16 7.52 -7.71
N ALA A 19 -2.91 7.20 -6.44
CA ALA A 19 -3.72 6.26 -5.68
C ALA A 19 -5.18 6.70 -5.57
N ALA A 20 -5.43 7.98 -5.27
CA ALA A 20 -6.78 8.52 -5.20
C ALA A 20 -7.53 8.39 -6.54
N HIS A 21 -6.84 8.62 -7.66
CA HIS A 21 -7.42 8.46 -8.99
C HIS A 21 -7.72 6.99 -9.32
N LYS A 22 -6.76 6.09 -9.11
CA LYS A 22 -6.90 4.66 -9.41
C LYS A 22 -7.98 4.00 -8.54
N HIS A 23 -8.10 4.40 -7.28
CA HIS A 23 -9.08 3.88 -6.33
C HIS A 23 -10.35 4.74 -6.20
N GLN A 24 -10.60 5.70 -7.10
CA GLN A 24 -11.70 6.69 -6.97
C GLN A 24 -13.10 6.06 -6.81
N ASN A 25 -13.30 4.88 -7.38
CA ASN A 25 -14.57 4.13 -7.33
C ASN A 25 -14.55 2.98 -6.30
N GLN A 26 -13.41 2.69 -5.69
CA GLN A 26 -13.31 1.64 -4.67
C GLN A 26 -13.77 2.16 -3.31
N ARG A 27 -14.41 1.28 -2.53
CA ARG A 27 -14.91 1.55 -1.18
C ARG A 27 -14.44 0.47 -0.21
N ARG A 28 -14.26 0.83 1.06
CA ARG A 28 -14.09 -0.14 2.15
C ARG A 28 -15.40 -0.87 2.41
N LYS A 29 -15.31 -2.02 3.09
CA LYS A 29 -16.44 -2.92 3.36
C LYS A 29 -17.13 -2.65 4.70
N ASN A 30 -16.90 -1.47 5.29
CA ASN A 30 -17.59 -1.03 6.50
C ASN A 30 -19.00 -0.52 6.16
N GLU A 31 -19.83 -0.31 7.19
CA GLU A 31 -21.22 0.13 7.05
C GLU A 31 -21.38 1.42 6.23
N THR A 32 -20.43 2.35 6.36
CA THR A 32 -20.46 3.64 5.66
C THR A 32 -19.93 3.59 4.23
N ALA A 33 -19.41 2.43 3.80
CA ALA A 33 -18.70 2.26 2.53
C ALA A 33 -17.71 3.40 2.27
N SER A 34 -16.80 3.65 3.20
CA SER A 34 -15.88 4.80 3.13
C SER A 34 -14.93 4.71 1.92
N PRO A 35 -14.46 5.84 1.35
CA PRO A 35 -13.53 5.84 0.22
C PRO A 35 -12.25 5.04 0.51
N TYR A 36 -11.81 4.21 -0.46
CA TYR A 36 -10.67 3.31 -0.24
C TYR A 36 -9.34 4.03 0.03
N ILE A 37 -9.15 5.23 -0.53
CA ILE A 37 -7.97 6.07 -0.30
C ILE A 37 -7.68 6.30 1.20
N ASN A 38 -8.71 6.29 2.05
CA ASN A 38 -8.54 6.43 3.50
C ASN A 38 -7.70 5.29 4.10
N HIS A 39 -7.82 4.06 3.56
CA HIS A 39 -6.99 2.93 3.97
C HIS A 39 -5.52 3.16 3.61
N LEU A 40 -5.26 3.56 2.37
CA LEU A 40 -3.91 3.80 1.87
C LEU A 40 -3.20 4.91 2.66
N ILE A 41 -3.93 5.97 3.00
CA ILE A 41 -3.45 7.02 3.89
C ILE A 41 -3.15 6.44 5.27
N ALA A 42 -4.06 5.69 5.88
CA ALA A 42 -3.87 5.08 7.20
C ALA A 42 -2.65 4.13 7.26
N VAL A 43 -2.41 3.35 6.21
CA VAL A 43 -1.21 2.49 6.09
C VAL A 43 0.06 3.34 6.08
N SER A 44 0.10 4.41 5.28
CA SER A 44 1.26 5.31 5.24
C SER A 44 1.50 6.05 6.56
N SER A 45 0.44 6.48 7.26
CA SER A 45 0.52 7.06 8.59
C SER A 45 1.03 6.05 9.61
N THR A 46 0.56 4.80 9.54
CA THR A 46 1.02 3.72 10.44
C THR A 46 2.51 3.43 10.26
N LEU A 47 3.01 3.40 9.02
CA LEU A 47 4.44 3.27 8.74
C LEU A 47 5.25 4.41 9.39
N TRP A 48 4.75 5.64 9.30
CA TRP A 48 5.44 6.82 9.82
C TRP A 48 5.39 6.93 11.36
N ASP A 49 4.19 6.87 11.94
CA ASP A 49 3.94 7.14 13.35
C ASP A 49 4.29 5.95 14.24
N VAL A 50 3.89 4.74 13.84
CA VAL A 50 4.07 3.51 14.63
C VAL A 50 5.34 2.77 14.21
N GLY A 51 5.53 2.59 12.90
CA GLY A 51 6.69 1.88 12.36
C GLY A 51 8.00 2.68 12.42
N HIS A 52 7.92 3.98 12.69
CA HIS A 52 9.04 4.93 12.66
C HIS A 52 9.85 4.88 11.35
N ILE A 53 9.20 4.53 10.24
CA ILE A 53 9.82 4.43 8.92
C ILE A 53 10.04 5.84 8.35
N ARG A 54 11.26 6.10 7.88
CA ARG A 54 11.68 7.39 7.28
C ARG A 54 12.23 7.23 5.86
N ASP A 55 12.24 6.00 5.35
CA ASP A 55 12.53 5.74 3.93
C ASP A 55 11.30 6.13 3.10
N ILE A 56 11.45 7.16 2.28
CA ILE A 56 10.34 7.74 1.51
C ILE A 56 9.79 6.75 0.48
N ASP A 57 10.65 5.93 -0.14
CA ASP A 57 10.22 4.93 -1.10
C ASP A 57 9.29 3.89 -0.44
N THR A 58 9.58 3.48 0.79
CA THR A 58 8.71 2.59 1.58
C THR A 58 7.37 3.25 1.92
N ILE A 59 7.37 4.54 2.30
CA ILE A 59 6.13 5.28 2.58
C ILE A 59 5.27 5.38 1.31
N VAL A 60 5.89 5.72 0.18
CA VAL A 60 5.22 5.81 -1.12
C VAL A 60 4.70 4.45 -1.56
N ALA A 61 5.48 3.38 -1.39
CA ALA A 61 5.01 2.02 -1.64
C ALA A 61 3.81 1.65 -0.76
N GLY A 62 3.76 2.10 0.50
CA GLY A 62 2.59 1.95 1.37
C GLY A 62 1.34 2.66 0.84
N ILE A 63 1.48 3.85 0.24
CA ILE A 63 0.37 4.57 -0.42
C ILE A 63 -0.11 3.80 -1.65
N LEU A 64 0.80 3.16 -2.39
CA LEU A 64 0.53 2.54 -3.68
C LEU A 64 0.25 1.04 -3.60
N HIS A 65 0.31 0.42 -2.41
CA HIS A 65 0.45 -1.03 -2.28
C HIS A 65 -0.66 -1.86 -2.96
N ASP A 66 -1.90 -1.37 -2.97
CA ASP A 66 -3.04 -2.05 -3.58
C ASP A 66 -3.30 -1.64 -5.04
N THR A 67 -2.51 -0.74 -5.62
CA THR A 67 -2.80 -0.21 -6.97
C THR A 67 -2.70 -1.30 -8.02
N ILE A 68 -1.65 -2.13 -8.01
CA ILE A 68 -1.51 -3.25 -8.94
C ILE A 68 -2.55 -4.35 -8.62
N GLU A 69 -2.86 -4.55 -7.35
CA GLU A 69 -3.73 -5.63 -6.90
C GLU A 69 -5.21 -5.40 -7.25
N ASP A 70 -5.72 -4.18 -7.06
CA ASP A 70 -7.16 -3.87 -7.05
C ASP A 70 -7.59 -2.88 -8.15
N THR A 71 -6.68 -2.42 -8.99
CA THR A 71 -6.97 -1.45 -10.08
C THR A 71 -6.45 -1.94 -11.43
N ASP A 72 -6.51 -1.08 -12.45
CA ASP A 72 -5.95 -1.35 -13.78
C ASP A 72 -4.45 -1.00 -13.90
N THR A 73 -3.80 -0.68 -12.78
CA THR A 73 -2.39 -0.27 -12.74
C THR A 73 -1.47 -1.42 -13.13
N SER A 74 -0.55 -1.16 -14.06
CA SER A 74 0.50 -2.12 -14.43
C SER A 74 1.83 -1.83 -13.72
N PRO A 75 2.71 -2.85 -13.51
CA PRO A 75 4.06 -2.62 -12.99
C PRO A 75 4.85 -1.60 -13.83
N HIS A 76 4.71 -1.63 -15.15
CA HIS A 76 5.39 -0.69 -16.05
C HIS A 76 4.90 0.76 -15.86
N GLU A 77 3.59 0.95 -15.67
CA GLU A 77 3.03 2.28 -15.35
C GLU A 77 3.61 2.81 -14.03
N LEU A 78 3.71 1.95 -13.01
CA LEU A 78 4.25 2.31 -11.70
C LEU A 78 5.74 2.66 -11.79
N GLU A 79 6.53 1.86 -12.50
CA GLU A 79 7.97 2.10 -12.70
C GLU A 79 8.23 3.41 -13.45
N ALA A 80 7.44 3.71 -14.49
CA ALA A 80 7.58 4.93 -15.27
C ALA A 80 7.33 6.20 -14.43
N GLN A 81 6.44 6.14 -13.43
CA GLN A 81 6.07 7.29 -12.60
C GLN A 81 6.87 7.40 -11.31
N PHE A 82 7.18 6.27 -10.66
CA PHE A 82 7.74 6.23 -9.31
C PHE A 82 9.11 5.53 -9.24
N GLY A 83 9.55 4.93 -10.34
CA GLY A 83 10.84 4.27 -10.43
C GLY A 83 10.86 2.80 -9.99
N PRO A 84 11.95 2.09 -10.29
CA PRO A 84 12.02 0.63 -10.18
C PRO A 84 12.00 0.12 -8.74
N LYS A 85 12.51 0.90 -7.77
CA LYS A 85 12.54 0.53 -6.35
C LYS A 85 11.13 0.49 -5.76
N ILE A 86 10.32 1.53 -5.97
CA ILE A 86 8.94 1.58 -5.49
C ILE A 86 8.10 0.48 -6.16
N ARG A 87 8.25 0.31 -7.47
CA ARG A 87 7.64 -0.81 -8.21
C ARG A 87 8.00 -2.17 -7.62
N ALA A 88 9.26 -2.41 -7.29
CA ALA A 88 9.68 -3.67 -6.69
C ALA A 88 8.95 -3.96 -5.37
N ILE A 89 8.88 -2.96 -4.48
CA ILE A 89 8.22 -3.10 -3.18
C ILE A 89 6.72 -3.37 -3.37
N VAL A 90 6.06 -2.64 -4.26
CA VAL A 90 4.62 -2.81 -4.54
C VAL A 90 4.32 -4.19 -5.11
N GLU A 91 5.16 -4.72 -6.01
CA GLU A 91 4.98 -6.09 -6.52
C GLU A 91 5.18 -7.17 -5.45
N GLU A 92 6.12 -7.00 -4.51
CA GLU A 92 6.32 -7.94 -3.41
C GLU A 92 5.12 -8.03 -2.44
N VAL A 93 4.32 -6.96 -2.37
CA VAL A 93 3.13 -6.87 -1.52
C VAL A 93 1.82 -7.12 -2.27
N THR A 94 1.87 -7.26 -3.60
CA THR A 94 0.71 -7.58 -4.45
C THR A 94 0.44 -9.09 -4.45
N ASP A 95 -0.79 -9.51 -4.15
CA ASP A 95 -1.21 -10.89 -4.33
C ASP A 95 -1.57 -11.21 -5.79
N ASN A 96 -1.29 -12.45 -6.21
CA ASN A 96 -1.79 -12.96 -7.49
C ASN A 96 -3.30 -13.26 -7.42
N LYS A 97 -4.14 -12.36 -7.96
CA LYS A 97 -5.61 -12.50 -8.04
C LYS A 97 -6.10 -13.67 -8.90
N GLN A 98 -5.26 -14.31 -9.71
CA GLN A 98 -5.62 -15.52 -10.46
C GLN A 98 -5.75 -16.75 -9.55
N LEU A 99 -5.19 -16.69 -8.34
CA LEU A 99 -5.24 -17.78 -7.37
C LEU A 99 -6.48 -17.68 -6.46
N PRO A 100 -7.03 -18.82 -6.01
CA PRO A 100 -8.10 -18.84 -5.01
C PRO A 100 -7.69 -18.11 -3.73
N LYS A 101 -8.66 -17.46 -3.06
CA LYS A 101 -8.41 -16.68 -1.83
C LYS A 101 -7.66 -17.45 -0.74
N GLN A 102 -7.97 -18.74 -0.55
CA GLN A 102 -7.28 -19.58 0.43
C GLN A 102 -5.80 -19.77 0.08
N GLU A 103 -5.50 -19.96 -1.20
CA GLU A 103 -4.14 -20.13 -1.70
C GLU A 103 -3.33 -18.83 -1.54
N ARG A 104 -3.92 -17.68 -1.87
CA ARG A 104 -3.29 -16.36 -1.65
C ARG A 104 -2.90 -16.17 -0.18
N LYS A 105 -3.82 -16.49 0.74
CA LYS A 105 -3.55 -16.43 2.18
C LYS A 105 -2.43 -17.38 2.63
N ARG A 106 -2.34 -18.57 2.06
CA ARG A 106 -1.25 -19.52 2.36
C ARG A 106 0.09 -18.96 1.90
N LEU A 107 0.15 -18.47 0.67
CA LEU A 107 1.37 -17.87 0.10
C LEU A 107 1.83 -16.62 0.85
N GLN A 108 0.91 -15.80 1.38
CA GLN A 108 1.30 -14.67 2.23
C GLN A 108 2.08 -15.11 3.47
N ILE A 109 1.77 -16.28 4.05
CA ILE A 109 2.48 -16.83 5.21
C ILE A 109 3.82 -17.42 4.78
N GLU A 110 3.84 -18.23 3.72
CA GLU A 110 5.04 -18.88 3.21
C GLU A 110 6.12 -17.87 2.78
N HIS A 111 5.71 -16.78 2.10
CA HIS A 111 6.62 -15.77 1.58
C HIS A 111 6.94 -14.64 2.58
N ALA A 112 6.26 -14.58 3.74
CA ALA A 112 6.43 -13.48 4.70
C ALA A 112 7.90 -13.28 5.12
N GLY A 113 8.65 -14.36 5.31
CA GLY A 113 10.06 -14.32 5.71
C GLY A 113 11.04 -14.02 4.57
N GLN A 114 10.60 -14.11 3.32
CA GLN A 114 11.44 -13.93 2.13
C GLN A 114 11.35 -12.52 1.55
N ALA A 115 10.28 -11.78 1.89
CA ALA A 115 10.07 -10.41 1.45
C ALA A 115 11.17 -9.46 1.97
N SER A 116 11.46 -8.43 1.18
CA SER A 116 12.35 -7.33 1.56
C SER A 116 11.90 -6.66 2.85
N LEU A 117 12.82 -5.96 3.51
CA LEU A 117 12.51 -5.27 4.77
C LEU A 117 11.40 -4.24 4.57
N GLU A 118 11.47 -3.51 3.46
CA GLU A 118 10.50 -2.51 3.01
C GLU A 118 9.12 -3.14 2.76
N ALA A 119 9.05 -4.23 2.00
CA ALA A 119 7.80 -4.94 1.74
C ALA A 119 7.19 -5.51 3.03
N ARG A 120 8.02 -6.00 3.96
CA ARG A 120 7.57 -6.45 5.29
C ARG A 120 6.99 -5.30 6.11
N HIS A 121 7.60 -4.11 6.10
CA HIS A 121 7.04 -2.95 6.79
C HIS A 121 5.64 -2.61 6.26
N VAL A 122 5.49 -2.55 4.93
CA VAL A 122 4.19 -2.31 4.27
C VAL A 122 3.17 -3.38 4.66
N LYS A 123 3.53 -4.67 4.58
CA LYS A 123 2.63 -5.77 4.98
C LYS A 123 2.22 -5.68 6.45
N LEU A 124 3.13 -5.35 7.35
CA LEU A 124 2.82 -5.19 8.77
C LEU A 124 1.85 -4.02 9.01
N ALA A 125 2.11 -2.86 8.39
CA ALA A 125 1.24 -1.70 8.49
C ALA A 125 -0.17 -1.99 7.93
N ASP A 126 -0.26 -2.62 6.76
CA ASP A 126 -1.53 -3.08 6.19
C ASP A 126 -2.31 -3.99 7.16
N LYS A 127 -1.64 -4.98 7.76
CA LYS A 127 -2.28 -5.89 8.73
C LYS A 127 -2.72 -5.16 9.99
N ILE A 128 -1.94 -4.21 10.50
CA ILE A 128 -2.34 -3.37 11.63
C ILE A 128 -3.61 -2.60 11.29
N CYS A 129 -3.65 -1.89 10.15
CA CYS A 129 -4.83 -1.14 9.73
C CYS A 129 -6.06 -2.04 9.57
N ASN A 130 -5.94 -3.17 8.89
CA ASN A 130 -7.07 -4.08 8.68
C ASN A 130 -7.61 -4.71 9.97
N VAL A 131 -6.74 -5.00 10.95
CA VAL A 131 -7.17 -5.51 12.26
C VAL A 131 -7.84 -4.40 13.09
N SER A 132 -7.30 -3.18 13.07
CA SER A 132 -7.94 -2.03 13.73
C SER A 132 -9.33 -1.75 13.13
N ASP A 133 -9.44 -1.74 11.80
CA ASP A 133 -10.71 -1.56 11.09
C ASP A 133 -11.74 -2.63 11.48
N LEU A 134 -11.32 -3.88 11.64
CA LEU A 134 -12.21 -4.97 12.08
C LEU A 134 -12.79 -4.73 13.49
N ILE A 135 -12.04 -4.07 14.37
CA ILE A 135 -12.45 -3.78 15.74
C ILE A 135 -13.35 -2.53 15.79
N GLU A 136 -12.97 -1.48 15.07
CA GLU A 136 -13.64 -0.18 15.13
C GLU A 136 -14.84 -0.06 14.19
N SER A 137 -14.81 -0.76 13.06
CA SER A 137 -15.79 -0.67 11.98
C SER A 137 -15.88 -1.99 11.22
N PRO A 138 -16.42 -3.05 11.85
CA PRO A 138 -16.44 -4.39 11.28
C PRO A 138 -17.13 -4.40 9.91
N PRO A 139 -16.73 -5.31 8.99
CA PRO A 139 -17.39 -5.43 7.71
C PRO A 139 -18.88 -5.75 7.86
N ALA A 140 -19.71 -5.06 7.07
CA ALA A 140 -21.15 -5.30 6.99
C ALA A 140 -21.50 -6.63 6.28
#